data_AF-A0A964NNR0-F1
#
_entry.id   AF-A0A964NNR0-F1
#
_cell.length_a   1.000
_cell.length_b   1.000
_cell.length_c   1.000
_cell.angle_alpha   90.00
_cell.angle_beta   90.00
_cell.angle_gamma   90.00
#
_symmetry.space_group_name_H-M   'P 1'
#
loop_
_entity.id
_entity.type
_entity.pdbx_description
1 polymer ?
#
loop_
_entity_poly.entity_id
_entity_poly.type
_entity_poly.pdbx_seq_one_letter_code
_entity_poly.pdbx_strand_id
1 'polypeptide(L)'
;MIYRFNFRDVWANFDLLLEGALLTLQLSAATMVLGLAIGIAGAMSRGSAVGPVRWAARGYVEAIRNTPLLIQIFIIYFGLPGIGLKFDVGTAA
;
A
#
# COMPACT_ATOMS: atom_id res chain seq x y z
N MET A 1 -17.89 28.39 21.89
CA MET A 1 -18.54 27.63 20.81
C MET A 1 -19.19 26.39 21.41
N ILE A 2 -20.51 26.21 21.26
CA ILE A 2 -21.22 25.04 21.77
C ILE A 2 -21.27 24.01 20.64
N TYR A 3 -20.38 23.02 20.66
CA TYR A 3 -20.43 21.89 19.74
C TYR A 3 -21.51 20.92 20.20
N ARG A 4 -22.43 20.55 19.29
CA ARG A 4 -23.43 19.51 19.53
C ARG A 4 -23.09 18.30 18.67
N PHE A 5 -22.74 17.19 19.32
CA PHE A 5 -22.53 15.92 18.63
C PHE A 5 -23.83 15.48 17.93
N ASN A 6 -23.75 15.23 16.62
CA ASN A 6 -24.85 14.73 15.83
C ASN A 6 -24.42 13.45 15.11
N PHE A 7 -24.93 12.31 15.57
CA PHE A 7 -24.61 10.99 15.03
C PHE A 7 -25.64 10.47 14.03
N ARG A 8 -26.67 11.26 13.71
CA ARG A 8 -27.75 10.83 12.81
C ARG A 8 -27.21 10.36 11.47
N ASP A 9 -26.28 11.11 10.90
CA ASP A 9 -25.70 10.80 9.59
C ASP A 9 -24.77 9.58 9.62
N VAL A 10 -24.13 9.32 10.76
CA VAL A 10 -23.30 8.12 10.97
C VAL A 10 -24.17 6.87 10.91
N TRP A 11 -25.29 6.87 11.64
CA TRP A 11 -26.23 5.74 11.64
C TRP A 11 -26.95 5.59 10.30
N ALA A 12 -27.28 6.70 9.63
CA ALA A 12 -27.93 6.67 8.32
C ALA A 12 -27.03 6.09 7.22
N ASN A 13 -25.70 6.16 7.36
CA ASN A 13 -24.72 5.66 6.40
C ASN A 13 -23.88 4.49 6.97
N PHE A 14 -24.40 3.79 7.98
CA PHE A 14 -23.66 2.72 8.65
C PHE A 14 -23.20 1.63 7.67
N ASP A 15 -24.03 1.29 6.68
CA ASP A 15 -23.70 0.28 5.66
C ASP A 15 -22.47 0.67 4.84
N LEU A 16 -22.34 1.94 4.44
CA LEU A 16 -21.17 2.45 3.71
C LEU A 16 -19.90 2.42 4.59
N LEU A 17 -20.05 2.74 5.87
CA LEU A 17 -18.93 2.66 6.83
C LEU A 17 -18.48 1.21 7.03
N LEU A 18 -19.43 0.29 7.10
CA LEU A 18 -19.15 -1.15 7.22
C LEU A 18 -18.48 -1.69 5.95
N GLU A 19 -18.96 -1.30 4.77
CA GLU A 19 -18.35 -1.65 3.49
C GLU A 19 -16.91 -1.13 3.39
N GLY A 20 -16.68 0.14 3.73
CA GLY A 20 -15.32 0.70 3.76
C GLY A 20 -14.40 0.02 4.78
N ALA A 21 -14.93 -0.38 5.95
CA ALA A 21 -14.17 -1.13 6.94
C ALA A 21 -13.81 -2.54 6.44
N LEU A 22 -14.74 -3.23 5.80
CA LEU A 22 -14.49 -4.55 5.20
C LEU A 22 -13.48 -4.45 4.06
N LEU A 23 -13.59 -3.45 3.20
CA LEU A 23 -12.63 -3.21 2.13
C LEU A 23 -11.22 -2.98 2.70
N THR A 24 -11.09 -2.16 3.75
CA THR A 24 -9.81 -1.91 4.42
C THR A 24 -9.19 -3.21 4.96
N LEU A 25 -10.02 -4.07 5.58
CA LEU A 25 -9.56 -5.37 6.07
C LEU A 25 -9.11 -6.29 4.93
N GLN A 26 -9.86 -6.36 3.84
CA GLN A 26 -9.52 -7.16 2.67
C GLN A 26 -8.18 -6.72 2.07
N LEU A 27 -8.03 -5.41 1.81
CA LEU A 27 -6.80 -4.85 1.26
C LEU A 27 -5.61 -5.01 2.20
N SER A 28 -5.81 -4.80 3.51
CA SER A 28 -4.75 -4.99 4.51
C SER A 28 -4.30 -6.45 4.57
N ALA A 29 -5.22 -7.40 4.59
CA ALA A 29 -4.89 -8.82 4.62
C ALA A 29 -4.12 -9.24 3.35
N ALA A 30 -4.60 -8.84 2.17
CA ALA A 30 -3.95 -9.14 0.90
C ALA A 30 -2.53 -8.54 0.83
N THR A 31 -2.39 -7.26 1.15
CA THR A 31 -1.09 -6.55 1.13
C THR A 31 -0.12 -7.07 2.19
N MET A 32 -0.59 -7.48 3.37
CA MET A 32 0.25 -8.10 4.39
C MET A 32 0.82 -9.45 3.92
N VAL A 33 -0.01 -10.30 3.30
CA VAL A 33 0.46 -11.60 2.77
C VAL A 33 1.50 -11.40 1.68
N LEU A 34 1.22 -10.51 0.72
CA LEU A 34 2.16 -10.20 -0.37
C LEU A 34 3.44 -9.54 0.15
N GLY A 35 3.32 -8.57 1.05
CA GLY A 35 4.45 -7.88 1.67
C GLY A 35 5.33 -8.83 2.49
N LEU A 36 4.72 -9.80 3.18
CA LEU A 36 5.45 -10.84 3.89
C LEU A 36 6.21 -11.75 2.92
N ALA A 37 5.56 -12.22 1.85
CA ALA A 37 6.19 -13.06 0.85
C ALA A 37 7.40 -12.37 0.18
N ILE A 38 7.22 -11.10 -0.23
CA ILE A 38 8.30 -10.28 -0.78
C ILE A 38 9.40 -10.04 0.26
N GLY A 39 9.04 -9.76 1.51
CA GLY A 39 9.98 -9.58 2.61
C GLY A 39 10.84 -10.81 2.88
N ILE A 40 10.24 -12.01 2.87
CA ILE A 40 10.95 -13.29 3.02
C ILE A 40 11.89 -13.51 1.84
N ALA A 41 11.42 -13.33 0.60
CA ALA A 41 12.25 -13.45 -0.60
C ALA A 41 13.43 -12.45 -0.58
N GLY A 42 13.18 -11.22 -0.15
CA GLY A 42 14.20 -10.19 0.07
C GLY A 42 15.21 -10.58 1.15
N ALA A 43 14.75 -11.19 2.25
CA ALA A 43 15.63 -11.66 3.33
C ALA A 43 16.54 -12.81 2.86
N MET A 44 15.99 -13.78 2.11
CA MET A 44 16.75 -14.91 1.55
C MET A 44 17.79 -14.46 0.53
N SER A 45 17.41 -13.55 -0.38
CA SER A 45 18.30 -13.03 -1.43
C SER A 45 19.49 -12.24 -0.88
N ARG A 46 19.39 -11.63 0.31
CA ARG A 46 20.52 -10.98 0.98
C ARG A 46 21.66 -11.93 1.38
N GLY A 47 21.34 -13.20 1.66
CA GLY A 47 22.31 -14.24 1.99
C GLY A 47 22.91 -14.93 0.75
N SER A 48 22.45 -14.58 -0.46
CA SER A 48 22.92 -15.20 -1.69
C SER A 48 24.39 -14.86 -1.98
N ALA A 49 25.14 -15.84 -2.48
CA ALA A 49 26.50 -15.67 -3.00
C ALA A 49 26.53 -14.89 -4.33
N VAL A 50 25.38 -14.78 -5.01
CA VAL A 50 25.25 -14.08 -6.29
C VAL A 50 25.15 -12.56 -6.05
N GLY A 51 26.25 -11.85 -6.33
CA GLY A 51 26.40 -10.41 -6.08
C GLY A 51 25.24 -9.53 -6.59
N PRO A 52 24.81 -9.66 -7.86
CA PRO A 52 23.70 -8.87 -8.40
C PRO A 52 22.37 -9.04 -7.65
N VAL A 53 22.03 -10.28 -7.27
CA VAL A 53 20.79 -10.60 -6.55
C VAL A 53 20.77 -9.93 -5.18
N ARG A 54 21.91 -9.97 -4.48
CA ARG A 54 22.07 -9.31 -3.18
C ARG A 54 21.93 -7.78 -3.30
N TRP A 55 22.52 -7.19 -4.32
CA TRP A 55 22.46 -5.73 -4.55
C TRP A 55 21.06 -5.27 -4.95
N ALA A 56 20.36 -6.01 -5.82
CA ALA A 56 18.98 -5.69 -6.18
C ALA A 56 18.04 -5.74 -4.96
N ALA A 57 18.18 -6.77 -4.12
CA ALA A 57 17.38 -6.91 -2.89
C ALA A 57 17.67 -5.77 -1.89
N ARG A 58 18.94 -5.38 -1.73
CA ARG A 58 19.32 -4.22 -0.89
C ARG A 58 18.74 -2.92 -1.43
N GLY A 59 18.91 -2.65 -2.72
CA GLY A 59 18.39 -1.44 -3.36
C GLY A 59 16.88 -1.31 -3.23
N TYR A 60 16.14 -2.40 -3.45
CA TYR A 60 14.69 -2.44 -3.23
C TYR A 60 14.32 -2.10 -1.77
N VAL A 61 14.93 -2.79 -0.79
CA VAL A 61 14.61 -2.57 0.63
C VAL A 61 14.97 -1.15 1.08
N GLU A 62 16.13 -0.65 0.68
CA GLU A 62 16.57 0.71 0.99
C GLU A 62 15.64 1.75 0.36
N ALA A 63 15.29 1.61 -0.92
CA ALA A 63 14.38 2.55 -1.59
C ALA A 63 13.01 2.57 -0.91
N ILE A 64 12.40 1.41 -0.66
CA ILE A 64 11.05 1.32 -0.08
C ILE A 64 11.03 1.77 1.39
N ARG A 65 12.06 1.46 2.19
CA ARG A 65 12.11 1.88 3.60
C ARG A 65 12.48 3.34 3.80
N ASN A 66 13.28 3.91 2.88
CA ASN A 66 13.75 5.29 2.99
C ASN A 66 12.87 6.29 2.22
N THR A 67 11.85 5.83 1.49
CA THR A 67 10.88 6.70 0.83
C THR A 67 9.52 6.69 1.56
N PRO A 68 8.92 7.86 1.85
CA PRO A 68 7.59 7.93 2.43
C PRO A 68 6.54 7.20 1.57
N LEU A 69 5.68 6.41 2.20
CA LEU A 69 4.62 5.65 1.51
C LEU A 69 3.73 6.56 0.65
N LEU A 70 3.38 7.74 1.16
CA LEU A 70 2.57 8.71 0.41
C LEU A 70 3.23 9.11 -0.92
N ILE A 71 4.55 9.27 -0.95
CA ILE A 71 5.30 9.59 -2.17
C ILE A 71 5.26 8.40 -3.14
N GLN A 72 5.41 7.18 -2.64
CA GLN A 72 5.32 5.97 -3.49
C GLN A 72 3.95 5.89 -4.16
N ILE A 73 2.87 6.12 -3.40
CA ILE A 73 1.49 6.15 -3.94
C ILE A 73 1.36 7.27 -4.99
N PHE A 74 1.88 8.47 -4.73
CA PHE A 74 1.84 9.55 -5.72
C PHE A 74 2.60 9.24 -7.01
N ILE A 75 3.76 8.59 -6.93
CA ILE A 75 4.49 8.16 -8.13
C ILE A 75 3.64 7.17 -8.93
N ILE A 76 2.94 6.24 -8.26
CA ILE A 76 2.09 5.26 -8.93
C ILE A 76 0.86 5.91 -9.57
N TYR A 77 0.15 6.77 -8.82
CA TYR A 77 -1.11 7.34 -9.26
C TYR A 77 -0.96 8.56 -10.18
N PHE A 78 0.11 9.33 -10.05
CA PHE A 78 0.32 10.56 -10.83
C PHE A 78 1.56 10.50 -11.73
N GLY A 79 2.62 9.79 -11.31
CA GLY A 79 3.86 9.66 -12.09
C GLY A 79 3.75 8.67 -13.25
N LEU A 80 3.29 7.44 -12.99
CA LEU A 80 3.15 6.39 -14.01
C LEU A 80 2.21 6.78 -15.17
N PRO A 81 1.06 7.46 -14.94
CA PRO A 81 0.23 7.93 -16.05
C PRO A 81 0.96 8.91 -16.98
N GLY A 82 1.91 9.69 -16.46
CA GLY A 82 2.73 10.61 -17.25
C GLY A 82 3.63 9.91 -18.27
N ILE A 83 3.92 8.61 -18.09
CA ILE A 83 4.68 7.78 -19.03
C ILE A 83 3.79 6.77 -19.80
N GLY A 84 2.47 6.93 -19.74
CA GLY A 84 1.50 6.13 -20.48
C GLY A 84 0.95 4.90 -19.75
N LEU A 85 1.37 4.64 -18.50
CA LEU A 85 0.86 3.54 -17.67
C LEU A 85 -0.25 4.05 -16.74
N LYS A 86 -1.50 3.81 -17.12
CA LYS A 86 -2.68 4.22 -16.33
C LYS A 86 -3.18 3.06 -15.50
N PHE A 87 -3.22 3.24 -14.18
CA PHE A 87 -3.85 2.30 -13.27
C PHE A 87 -5.19 2.88 -12.84
N ASP A 88 -6.25 2.10 -13.01
CA ASP A 88 -7.57 2.45 -12.46
C ASP A 88 -7.56 2.26 -10.94
N VAL A 89 -8.36 3.03 -10.21
CA VAL A 89 -8.33 3.08 -8.73
C VAL A 89 -8.60 1.69 -8.12
N GLY A 90 -9.43 0.87 -8.78
CA GLY A 90 -9.71 -0.51 -8.34
C GLY A 90 -8.59 -1.52 -8.59
N THR A 91 -7.59 -1.20 -9.42
CA THR A 91 -6.44 -2.10 -9.71
C THR A 91 -5.23 -1.73 -8.86
N ALA A 92 -5.19 -0.51 -8.32
CA ALA A 92 -4.09 0.04 -7.53
C ALA A 92 -4.39 0.10 -6.01
N ALA A 93 -5.65 -0.09 -5.60
CA ALA A 93 -6.05 -0.29 -4.21
C ALA A 93 -6.02 -1.78 -3.85
#